data_AF-A0A2E1FNY7-F1
#
_entry.id   AF-A0A2E1FNY7-F1
#
_cell.length_a   1.000
_cell.length_b   1.000
_cell.length_c   1.000
_cell.angle_alpha   90.00
_cell.angle_beta   90.00
_cell.angle_gamma   90.00
#
_symmetry.space_group_name_H-M   'P 1'
#
loop_
_entity.id
_entity.type
_entity.pdbx_description
1 polymer ?
#
loop_
_entity_poly.entity_id
_entity_poly.type
_entity_poly.pdbx_seq_one_letter_code
_entity_poly.pdbx_strand_id
1 'polypeptide(L)'
;MSMAEAKKNPKISEATRRARRKYNATQKAKKRRAQLNKINRQKGTYGNGDGMDNSHTSNGKTVKEKASKNRRRNGRNGKSKYKAKK
;
A
#
# COMPACT_ATOMS: atom_id res chain seq x y z
N MET A 1 -14.25 -12.28 17.27
CA MET A 1 -12.93 -11.63 17.46
C MET A 1 -13.17 -10.34 18.24
N SER A 2 -12.76 -10.31 19.52
CA SER A 2 -13.18 -9.32 20.50
C SER A 2 -12.52 -7.95 20.26
N MET A 3 -13.25 -6.88 20.61
CA MET A 3 -12.80 -5.47 20.59
C MET A 3 -11.52 -5.20 21.42
N ALA A 4 -10.99 -6.19 22.13
CA ALA A 4 -9.93 -6.02 23.13
C ALA A 4 -8.55 -5.75 22.50
N GLU A 5 -8.26 -6.25 21.30
CA GLU A 5 -6.95 -6.10 20.66
C GLU A 5 -6.71 -4.72 20.04
N ALA A 6 -7.78 -3.95 19.80
CA ALA A 6 -7.70 -2.59 19.25
C ALA A 6 -7.11 -1.56 20.25
N LYS A 7 -6.95 -1.93 21.53
CA LYS A 7 -6.47 -1.04 22.60
C LYS A 7 -4.94 -0.88 22.63
N LYS A 8 -4.16 -1.74 21.98
CA LYS A 8 -2.67 -1.74 22.08
C LYS A 8 -1.93 -0.76 21.15
N ASN A 9 -2.62 0.03 20.31
CA ASN A 9 -1.98 1.03 19.43
C ASN A 9 -2.81 2.33 19.35
N PRO A 10 -2.48 3.40 20.09
CA PRO A 10 -3.37 4.56 20.30
C PRO A 10 -3.36 5.60 19.16
N LYS A 11 -2.97 5.24 17.92
CA LYS A 11 -2.67 6.25 16.88
C LYS A 11 -3.82 6.60 15.93
N ILE A 12 -4.92 5.85 15.92
CA ILE A 12 -6.03 6.08 14.98
C ILE A 12 -7.35 5.99 15.73
N SER A 13 -8.09 7.11 15.79
CA SER A 13 -9.39 7.21 16.46
C SER A 13 -10.45 6.36 15.77
N GLU A 14 -11.50 5.97 16.51
CA GLU A 14 -12.62 5.22 15.93
C GLU A 14 -13.34 6.02 14.84
N ALA A 15 -13.38 7.35 14.96
CA ALA A 15 -13.91 8.24 13.94
C ALA A 15 -13.14 8.09 12.60
N THR A 16 -11.81 8.07 12.63
CA THR A 16 -10.98 7.84 11.44
C THR A 16 -11.21 6.45 10.85
N ARG A 17 -11.37 5.41 11.68
CA ARG A 17 -11.69 4.06 11.20
C ARG A 17 -13.05 4.02 10.52
N ARG A 18 -14.07 4.64 11.11
CA ARG A 18 -15.42 4.74 10.55
C ARG A 18 -15.41 5.47 9.20
N ALA A 19 -14.71 6.60 9.11
CA ALA A 19 -14.55 7.34 7.86
C ALA A 19 -13.89 6.49 6.76
N ARG A 20 -12.82 5.75 7.11
CA ARG A 20 -12.14 4.84 6.18
C ARG A 20 -13.03 3.69 5.72
N ARG A 21 -13.83 3.10 6.62
CA ARG A 21 -14.82 2.05 6.27
C ARG A 21 -15.86 2.59 5.29
N LYS A 22 -16.43 3.78 5.55
CA LYS A 22 -17.39 4.44 4.65
C LYS A 22 -16.80 4.68 3.26
N TYR A 23 -15.58 5.23 3.18
CA TYR A 23 -14.90 5.44 1.91
C TYR A 23 -14.67 4.12 1.15
N ASN A 24 -14.19 3.08 1.85
CA ASN A 24 -13.94 1.77 1.25
C ASN A 24 -15.21 1.08 0.75
N ALA A 25 -16.38 1.38 1.33
CA ALA A 25 -17.66 0.85 0.90
C ALA A 25 -18.17 1.47 -0.41
N THR A 26 -17.66 2.66 -0.80
CA THR A 26 -18.08 3.34 -2.03
C THR A 26 -17.73 2.55 -3.29
N GLN A 27 -18.58 2.68 -4.33
CA GLN A 27 -18.35 2.03 -5.61
C GLN A 27 -17.04 2.49 -6.28
N LYS A 28 -16.68 3.77 -6.13
CA LYS A 28 -15.42 4.32 -6.63
C LYS A 28 -14.20 3.62 -6.03
N ALA A 29 -14.19 3.42 -4.71
CA ALA A 29 -13.08 2.74 -4.03
C ALA A 29 -12.99 1.26 -4.45
N LYS A 30 -14.14 0.57 -4.57
CA LYS A 30 -14.21 -0.82 -5.04
C LYS A 30 -13.69 -0.97 -6.47
N LYS A 31 -14.15 -0.12 -7.41
CA LYS A 31 -13.68 -0.09 -8.80
C LYS A 31 -12.17 0.15 -8.88
N ARG A 32 -11.66 1.14 -8.13
CA ARG A 32 -10.22 1.42 -8.05
C ARG A 32 -9.43 0.21 -7.55
N ARG A 33 -9.91 -0.49 -6.52
CA ARG A 33 -9.24 -1.70 -5.98
C ARG A 33 -9.20 -2.82 -7.01
N ALA A 34 -10.30 -3.04 -7.73
CA ALA A 34 -10.37 -4.05 -8.78
C ALA A 34 -9.39 -3.75 -9.93
N GLN A 35 -9.33 -2.49 -10.38
CA GLN A 35 -8.39 -2.05 -11.42
C GLN A 35 -6.93 -2.27 -10.99
N LEU A 36 -6.57 -1.88 -9.77
CA LEU A 36 -5.21 -2.08 -9.24
C LEU A 36 -4.85 -3.56 -9.14
N ASN A 37 -5.77 -4.40 -8.69
CA ASN A 37 -5.56 -5.84 -8.64
C ASN A 37 -5.39 -6.44 -10.04
N LYS A 38 -6.17 -5.99 -11.03
CA LYS A 38 -6.02 -6.41 -12.43
C LYS A 38 -4.64 -6.06 -12.97
N ILE A 39 -4.18 -4.81 -12.73
CA ILE A 39 -2.84 -4.37 -13.14
C ILE A 39 -1.75 -5.19 -12.46
N ASN A 40 -1.88 -5.49 -11.16
CA ASN A 40 -0.90 -6.29 -10.44
C ASN A 40 -0.85 -7.75 -10.93
N ARG A 41 -2.00 -8.33 -11.31
CA ARG A 41 -2.06 -9.64 -11.96
C ARG A 41 -1.39 -9.61 -13.33
N GLN A 42 -1.71 -8.61 -14.16
CA GLN A 42 -1.10 -8.43 -15.49
C GLN A 42 0.43 -8.24 -15.42
N LYS A 43 0.92 -7.48 -14.43
CA LYS A 43 2.35 -7.27 -14.21
C LYS A 43 3.04 -8.46 -13.54
N GLY A 44 2.29 -9.50 -13.19
CA GLY A 44 2.80 -10.70 -12.53
C GLY A 44 3.39 -10.41 -11.15
N THR A 45 2.88 -9.41 -10.43
CA THR A 45 3.33 -9.04 -9.07
C THR A 45 2.29 -9.38 -8.00
N TYR A 46 1.19 -10.05 -8.37
CA TYR A 46 0.13 -10.45 -7.45
C TYR A 46 0.26 -11.93 -7.13
N GLY A 47 0.64 -12.25 -5.89
CA GLY A 47 0.63 -13.63 -5.38
C GLY A 47 1.68 -14.57 -5.99
N ASN A 48 2.71 -14.04 -6.64
CA ASN A 48 3.74 -14.81 -7.35
C ASN A 48 4.93 -15.24 -6.47
N GLY A 49 4.96 -14.88 -5.19
CA GLY A 49 5.95 -15.37 -4.22
C GLY A 49 7.40 -14.96 -4.47
N ASP A 50 7.68 -14.08 -5.44
CA ASP A 50 9.05 -13.69 -5.83
C ASP A 50 9.75 -12.76 -4.82
N GLY A 51 9.04 -12.31 -3.79
CA GLY A 51 9.56 -11.35 -2.82
C GLY A 51 9.88 -9.98 -3.42
N MET A 52 9.30 -9.64 -4.58
CA MET A 52 9.48 -8.36 -5.27
C MET A 52 8.18 -7.55 -5.22
N ASP A 53 8.31 -6.25 -4.97
CA ASP A 53 7.21 -5.30 -5.05
C ASP A 53 7.43 -4.38 -6.26
N ASN A 54 6.34 -3.89 -6.86
CA ASN A 54 6.42 -2.85 -7.90
C ASN A 54 6.59 -1.47 -7.24
N SER A 55 7.81 -0.95 -7.22
CA SER A 55 8.16 0.33 -6.59
C SER A 55 7.98 1.49 -7.55
N HIS A 56 7.44 2.60 -7.07
CA HIS A 56 7.42 3.86 -7.83
C HIS A 56 8.79 4.55 -7.78
N THR A 57 9.21 5.10 -8.91
CA THR A 57 10.38 5.96 -9.03
C THR A 57 9.99 7.43 -8.91
N SER A 58 10.97 8.30 -8.66
CA SER A 58 10.74 9.75 -8.49
C SER A 58 10.08 10.43 -9.71
N ASN A 59 10.19 9.85 -10.90
CA ASN A 59 9.60 10.36 -12.15
C ASN A 59 8.24 9.72 -12.53
N GLY A 60 7.61 8.97 -11.63
CA GLY A 60 6.29 8.37 -11.86
C GLY A 60 6.28 7.04 -12.62
N LYS A 61 7.44 6.50 -13.02
CA LYS A 61 7.54 5.12 -13.54
C LYS A 61 7.48 4.10 -12.39
N THR A 62 7.25 2.82 -12.72
CA THR A 62 7.31 1.71 -11.77
C THR A 62 8.38 0.72 -12.16
N VAL A 63 9.20 0.26 -11.21
CA VAL A 63 10.22 -0.77 -11.40
C VAL A 63 10.04 -1.90 -10.39
N LYS A 64 10.42 -3.13 -10.77
CA LYS A 64 10.50 -4.25 -9.82
C LYS A 64 11.66 -4.03 -8.85
N GLU A 65 11.40 -4.19 -7.55
CA GLU A 65 12.39 -4.08 -6.49
C GLU A 65 12.11 -5.09 -5.38
N LYS A 66 13.15 -5.57 -4.68
CA LYS A 66 12.97 -6.42 -3.49
C LYS A 66 12.00 -5.77 -2.50
N ALA A 67 10.98 -6.51 -2.08
CA ALA A 67 9.94 -6.04 -1.19
C ALA A 67 10.48 -5.46 0.12
N SER A 68 11.53 -6.08 0.69
CA SER A 68 12.20 -5.58 1.90
C SER A 68 12.77 -4.16 1.73
N LYS A 69 13.39 -3.88 0.57
CA LYS A 69 13.95 -2.55 0.26
C LYS A 69 12.85 -1.51 0.04
N ASN A 70 11.80 -1.88 -0.69
CA ASN A 70 10.66 -0.99 -0.94
C ASN A 70 9.91 -0.64 0.35
N ARG A 71 9.53 -1.65 1.16
CA ARG A 71 8.77 -1.47 2.41
C ARG A 71 9.54 -0.74 3.51
N ARG A 72 10.88 -0.78 3.48
CA ARG A 72 11.73 0.01 4.39
C ARG A 72 11.72 1.50 4.03
N ARG A 73 11.37 1.87 2.79
CA ARG A 73 11.38 3.24 2.28
C ARG A 73 10.13 4.00 2.72
N ASN A 74 10.07 4.33 4.01
CA ASN A 74 8.90 4.96 4.65
C ASN A 74 8.91 6.49 4.64
N GLY A 75 9.85 7.12 3.93
CA GLY A 75 9.93 8.58 3.83
C GLY A 75 10.28 9.32 5.13
N ARG A 76 10.75 8.60 6.15
CA ARG A 76 11.17 9.19 7.44
C ARG A 76 12.48 9.99 7.29
N ASN A 77 12.62 11.03 8.11
CA ASN A 77 13.82 11.87 8.23
C ASN A 77 14.22 12.52 6.89
N GLY A 78 13.24 13.07 6.15
CA GLY A 78 13.47 13.75 4.87
C GLY A 78 13.82 12.84 3.70
N LYS A 79 13.82 11.51 3.88
CA LYS A 79 14.13 10.56 2.80
C LYS A 79 12.97 10.46 1.82
N SER A 80 13.28 10.26 0.55
CA SER A 80 12.24 10.02 -0.47
C SER A 80 11.54 8.69 -0.23
N LYS A 81 10.21 8.68 -0.39
CA LYS A 81 9.39 7.46 -0.47
C LYS A 81 9.51 6.74 -1.81
N TYR A 82 10.10 7.40 -2.81
CA TYR A 82 10.27 6.87 -4.15
C TYR A 82 11.68 6.34 -4.33
N LYS A 83 11.81 5.29 -5.15
CA LYS A 83 13.13 4.80 -5.54
C LYS A 83 13.81 5.87 -6.39
N ALA A 84 15.06 6.21 -6.03
CA ALA A 84 15.91 7.03 -6.88
C ALA A 84 16.09 6.36 -8.25
N LYS A 85 16.17 7.17 -9.30
CA LYS A 85 16.48 6.70 -10.65
C LYS A 85 17.82 5.93 -10.62
N LYS A 86 17.90 4.86 -11.41
CA LYS A 86 19.19 4.34 -11.90
C LYS A 86 19.42 4.97 -13.27
#